data_AF-L1NA48-F1
#
_entry.id   AF-L1NA48-F1
#
_cell.length_a   1.000
_cell.length_b   1.000
_cell.length_c   1.000
_cell.angle_alpha   90.00
_cell.angle_beta   90.00
_cell.angle_gamma   90.00
#
_symmetry.space_group_name_H-M   'P 1'
#
loop_
_entity.id
_entity.type
_entity.pdbx_description
1 polymer ?
#
loop_
_entity_poly.entity_id
_entity_poly.type
_entity_poly.pdbx_seq_one_letter_code
_entity_poly.pdbx_strand_id
1 'polypeptide(L)'
;MQSKYTLLSSVYRYQPFMRTVLNPEAIAQDLLETAPAYLLRFKDQIVEALRSNYGVRSAETTLEILRDLDEESYVVLPAYSILFEMYREYGKELRSEGLRGRALEKYASTAEIKKTLEHFHEGEIPVIMDGSQPVSLVVAVGNELRSLLAPESKQGEKLLGFFEEYQTFLVASEGLPFLAFNYSRMVDIIASAGNVGYLSEDEVGELLEHIGGHAERLFSSWNAFWASAIVGKAWQAYGSGAKGKYIIEAKDYTLGIYGLASMQATPFKLFGLWEGSDIEALKALLAPLVDTKAEEELGRKARVQLDERRAYLSKRGITLELEGKALQLAEVCFLRPARASGLAYYLKEEGLTRELVFPQDDEGCDYNFWSPLTKWQRKMKIVFEADEVPFMYAKRHIFTNKWIYRVRHKSLFFKELDRIEWREADFSFMPSGAGWISCKLQGGIFADLLFGKERIPDKTTWQIRSMKDVELAEILTEDLTNFRTAFAELVARFSK
;
A
#
# COMPACT_ATOMS: atom_id res chain seq x y z
N MET A 1 -0.22 -0.93 -11.09
CA MET A 1 -1.31 -1.90 -10.84
C MET A 1 -2.04 -1.65 -9.52
N GLN A 2 -3.32 -2.03 -9.43
CA GLN A 2 -4.04 -2.23 -8.16
C GLN A 2 -4.29 -3.72 -7.94
N SER A 3 -4.14 -4.21 -6.72
CA SER A 3 -4.46 -5.60 -6.33
C SER A 3 -5.09 -5.61 -4.95
N LYS A 4 -6.18 -6.37 -4.75
CA LYS A 4 -6.79 -6.53 -3.42
C LYS A 4 -5.83 -7.17 -2.41
N TYR A 5 -4.88 -7.97 -2.89
CA TYR A 5 -3.96 -8.71 -2.04
C TYR A 5 -2.90 -7.85 -1.35
N THR A 6 -2.68 -6.60 -1.79
CA THR A 6 -1.83 -5.67 -1.04
C THR A 6 -2.42 -5.30 0.32
N LEU A 7 -3.71 -5.59 0.58
CA LEU A 7 -4.28 -5.47 1.93
C LEU A 7 -3.65 -6.43 2.93
N LEU A 8 -3.12 -7.57 2.49
CA LEU A 8 -2.43 -8.52 3.37
C LEU A 8 -1.16 -7.91 3.98
N SER A 9 -0.63 -6.83 3.37
CA SER A 9 0.51 -6.06 3.86
C SER A 9 0.14 -4.62 4.25
N SER A 10 -1.15 -4.29 4.43
CA SER A 10 -1.61 -2.91 4.64
C SER A 10 -1.01 -2.23 5.88
N VAL A 11 -0.63 -3.01 6.89
CA VAL A 11 0.04 -2.53 8.10
C VAL A 11 1.35 -1.79 7.82
N TYR A 12 2.09 -2.17 6.76
CA TYR A 12 3.33 -1.50 6.35
C TYR A 12 3.08 -0.13 5.72
N ARG A 13 1.82 0.15 5.35
CA ARG A 13 1.39 1.38 4.66
C ARG A 13 0.53 2.26 5.53
N TYR A 14 -0.04 1.69 6.59
CA TYR A 14 -0.93 2.42 7.48
C TYR A 14 -0.25 3.68 8.04
N GLN A 15 -0.98 4.78 7.97
CA GLN A 15 -0.60 6.05 8.57
C GLN A 15 -1.78 6.58 9.40
N PRO A 16 -1.55 7.24 10.55
CA PRO A 16 -2.64 7.74 11.40
C PRO A 16 -3.62 8.67 10.68
N PHE A 17 -3.17 9.45 9.69
CA PHE A 17 -4.05 10.34 8.92
C PHE A 17 -5.10 9.58 8.11
N MET A 18 -4.86 8.31 7.73
CA MET A 18 -5.82 7.52 6.92
C MET A 18 -7.19 7.39 7.62
N ARG A 19 -7.27 7.55 8.94
CA ARG A 19 -8.55 7.57 9.67
C ARG A 19 -9.48 8.72 9.29
N THR A 20 -8.97 9.73 8.61
CA THR A 20 -9.70 10.91 8.15
C THR A 20 -10.11 10.80 6.68
N VAL A 21 -9.88 9.64 6.06
CA VAL A 21 -10.29 9.35 4.69
C VAL A 21 -11.65 8.65 4.71
N LEU A 22 -12.63 9.21 4.01
CA LEU A 22 -13.97 8.62 3.85
C LEU A 22 -14.15 7.89 2.54
N ASN A 23 -13.41 8.31 1.53
CA ASN A 23 -13.68 7.93 0.16
C ASN A 23 -13.04 6.54 -0.14
N PRO A 24 -13.81 5.54 -0.56
CA PRO A 24 -13.28 4.22 -0.88
C PRO A 24 -12.22 4.23 -1.98
N GLU A 25 -12.33 5.11 -2.98
CA GLU A 25 -11.34 5.24 -4.05
C GLU A 25 -10.00 5.78 -3.56
N ALA A 26 -9.99 6.75 -2.64
CA ALA A 26 -8.77 7.23 -1.99
C ALA A 26 -8.11 6.13 -1.15
N ILE A 27 -8.90 5.39 -0.38
CA ILE A 27 -8.41 4.24 0.40
C ILE A 27 -7.86 3.16 -0.54
N ALA A 28 -8.50 2.94 -1.68
CA ALA A 28 -8.01 1.99 -2.67
C ALA A 28 -6.68 2.44 -3.27
N GLN A 29 -6.49 3.75 -3.51
CA GLN A 29 -5.21 4.28 -3.97
C GLN A 29 -4.09 4.06 -2.95
N ASP A 30 -4.37 4.29 -1.67
CA ASP A 30 -3.38 4.13 -0.61
C ASP A 30 -3.05 2.65 -0.29
N LEU A 31 -4.08 1.80 -0.25
CA LEU A 31 -3.95 0.43 0.26
C LEU A 31 -3.89 -0.62 -0.84
N LEU A 32 -4.49 -0.40 -2.02
CA LEU A 32 -4.52 -1.39 -3.11
C LEU A 32 -3.45 -1.16 -4.19
N GLU A 33 -2.88 0.04 -4.32
CA GLU A 33 -1.85 0.28 -5.33
C GLU A 33 -0.55 -0.40 -4.95
N THR A 34 0.07 -1.14 -5.86
CA THR A 34 1.42 -1.67 -5.62
C THR A 34 2.44 -0.54 -5.44
N ALA A 35 2.20 0.60 -6.11
CA ALA A 35 3.02 1.80 -6.17
C ALA A 35 2.27 3.09 -5.75
N PRO A 36 1.87 3.26 -4.47
CA PRO A 36 1.22 4.50 -4.03
C PRO A 36 2.05 5.74 -4.37
N ALA A 37 1.40 6.82 -4.79
CA ALA A 37 2.06 8.03 -5.29
C ALA A 37 3.10 8.59 -4.32
N TYR A 38 2.78 8.56 -3.02
CA TYR A 38 3.64 9.08 -1.96
C TYR A 38 4.89 8.21 -1.72
N LEU A 39 4.93 6.96 -2.18
CA LEU A 39 6.09 6.06 -2.04
C LEU A 39 7.06 6.18 -3.22
N LEU A 40 6.58 6.48 -4.43
CA LEU A 40 7.43 6.58 -5.62
C LEU A 40 8.51 7.67 -5.53
N ARG A 41 8.33 8.68 -4.67
CA ARG A 41 9.35 9.71 -4.39
C ARG A 41 10.50 9.20 -3.52
N PHE A 42 10.37 8.01 -2.94
CA PHE A 42 11.32 7.42 -2.01
C PHE A 42 11.91 6.12 -2.55
N LYS A 43 12.06 5.96 -3.89
CA LYS A 43 12.65 4.75 -4.48
C LYS A 43 13.95 4.33 -3.80
N ASP A 44 14.87 5.27 -3.54
CA ASP A 44 16.12 4.97 -2.84
C ASP A 44 15.89 4.45 -1.41
N GLN A 45 14.88 4.96 -0.70
CA GLN A 45 14.52 4.45 0.62
C GLN A 45 13.83 3.09 0.54
N ILE A 46 13.06 2.81 -0.52
CA ILE A 46 12.47 1.49 -0.78
C ILE A 46 13.59 0.49 -1.07
N VAL A 47 14.57 0.83 -1.91
CA VAL A 47 15.76 0.01 -2.16
C VAL A 47 16.51 -0.27 -0.85
N GLU A 48 16.71 0.75 -0.02
CA GLU A 48 17.36 0.57 1.28
C GLU A 48 16.54 -0.31 2.24
N ALA A 49 15.23 -0.13 2.29
CA ALA A 49 14.33 -0.93 3.11
C ALA A 49 14.32 -2.40 2.65
N LEU A 50 14.19 -2.65 1.34
CA LEU A 50 14.30 -3.98 0.72
C LEU A 50 15.62 -4.67 1.11
N ARG A 51 16.73 -3.95 0.99
CA ARG A 51 18.05 -4.47 1.31
C ARG A 51 18.24 -4.73 2.81
N SER A 52 17.83 -3.80 3.66
CA SER A 52 18.11 -3.85 5.10
C SER A 52 17.12 -4.73 5.89
N ASN A 53 15.85 -4.77 5.48
CA ASN A 53 14.82 -5.58 6.14
C ASN A 53 14.81 -7.02 5.64
N TYR A 54 15.02 -7.22 4.34
CA TYR A 54 14.76 -8.51 3.69
C TYR A 54 16.01 -9.10 3.04
N GLY A 55 17.00 -8.28 2.68
CA GLY A 55 18.18 -8.73 1.92
C GLY A 55 18.02 -8.65 0.40
N VAL A 56 16.89 -8.11 -0.09
CA VAL A 56 16.57 -7.99 -1.52
C VAL A 56 17.44 -6.91 -2.18
N ARG A 57 18.09 -7.26 -3.30
CA ARG A 57 18.98 -6.38 -4.09
C ARG A 57 18.73 -6.43 -5.60
N SER A 58 17.98 -7.41 -6.07
CA SER A 58 17.66 -7.67 -7.48
C SER A 58 16.46 -8.61 -7.59
N ALA A 59 15.99 -8.83 -8.83
CA ALA A 59 14.93 -9.79 -9.15
C ALA A 59 15.24 -11.20 -8.61
N GLU A 60 16.47 -11.68 -8.79
CA GLU A 60 16.89 -13.02 -8.36
C GLU A 60 16.79 -13.16 -6.84
N THR A 61 17.35 -12.20 -6.10
CA THR A 61 17.25 -12.22 -4.63
C THR A 61 15.82 -12.03 -4.14
N THR A 62 14.95 -11.34 -4.89
CA THR A 62 13.52 -11.26 -4.58
C THR A 62 12.90 -12.65 -4.62
N LEU A 63 13.10 -13.39 -5.72
CA LEU A 63 12.53 -14.74 -5.88
C LEU A 63 13.09 -15.73 -4.86
N GLU A 64 14.40 -15.66 -4.55
CA GLU A 64 15.02 -16.47 -3.50
C GLU A 64 14.36 -16.24 -2.13
N ILE A 65 14.21 -14.98 -1.72
CA ILE A 65 13.62 -14.66 -0.41
C ILE A 65 12.14 -15.06 -0.36
N LEU A 66 11.40 -14.91 -1.46
CA LEU A 66 10.01 -15.38 -1.52
C LEU A 66 9.94 -16.90 -1.38
N ARG A 67 10.83 -17.64 -2.04
CA ARG A 67 10.92 -19.10 -1.91
C ARG A 67 11.30 -19.50 -0.49
N ASP A 68 12.29 -18.87 0.12
CA ASP A 68 12.72 -19.20 1.49
C ASP A 68 11.57 -18.99 2.51
N LEU A 69 10.82 -17.88 2.38
CA LEU A 69 9.65 -17.62 3.23
C LEU A 69 8.51 -18.63 3.00
N ASP A 70 8.36 -19.12 1.78
CA ASP A 70 7.39 -20.15 1.43
C ASP A 70 7.84 -21.52 1.96
N GLU A 71 9.13 -21.83 1.87
CA GLU A 71 9.71 -23.08 2.32
C GLU A 71 9.53 -23.32 3.83
N GLU A 72 9.58 -22.25 4.64
CA GLU A 72 9.27 -22.31 6.07
C GLU A 72 7.86 -22.89 6.35
N SER A 73 6.90 -22.66 5.45
CA SER A 73 5.52 -23.11 5.59
C SER A 73 5.33 -24.62 5.38
N TYR A 74 6.32 -25.32 4.82
CA TYR A 74 6.25 -26.77 4.61
C TYR A 74 6.79 -27.59 5.77
N VAL A 75 7.72 -27.05 6.57
CA VAL A 75 8.42 -27.83 7.62
C VAL A 75 8.33 -27.15 8.98
N VAL A 76 8.86 -25.93 9.08
CA VAL A 76 9.05 -25.24 10.37
C VAL A 76 7.71 -24.83 10.96
N LEU A 77 6.86 -24.16 10.19
CA LEU A 77 5.57 -23.66 10.71
C LEU A 77 4.58 -24.79 11.05
N PRO A 78 4.46 -25.88 10.25
CA PRO A 78 3.70 -27.06 10.66
C PRO A 78 4.22 -27.69 11.96
N ALA A 79 5.54 -27.81 12.13
CA ALA A 79 6.13 -28.33 13.37
C ALA A 79 5.79 -27.43 14.57
N TYR A 80 5.82 -26.10 14.41
CA TYR A 80 5.41 -25.16 15.46
C TYR A 80 3.92 -25.28 15.80
N SER A 81 3.07 -25.45 14.78
CA SER A 81 1.63 -25.65 14.97
C SER A 81 1.35 -26.92 15.78
N ILE A 82 2.00 -28.03 15.44
CA ILE A 82 1.90 -29.29 16.19
C ILE A 82 2.41 -29.11 17.63
N LEU A 83 3.55 -28.44 17.83
CA LEU A 83 4.09 -28.19 19.16
C LEU A 83 3.15 -27.33 20.00
N PHE A 84 2.45 -26.37 19.39
CA PHE A 84 1.44 -25.58 20.08
C PHE A 84 0.24 -26.43 20.50
N GLU A 85 -0.26 -27.32 19.65
CA GLU A 85 -1.34 -28.25 20.02
C GLU A 85 -0.92 -29.20 21.15
N MET A 86 0.33 -29.66 21.15
CA MET A 86 0.90 -30.39 22.28
C MET A 86 0.89 -29.53 23.56
N TYR A 87 1.27 -28.25 23.45
CA TYR A 87 1.30 -27.33 24.59
C TYR A 87 -0.11 -27.03 25.11
N ARG A 88 -1.12 -26.97 24.25
CA ARG A 88 -2.52 -26.80 24.68
C ARG A 88 -3.02 -27.98 25.50
N GLU A 89 -2.63 -29.21 25.16
CA GLU A 89 -3.04 -30.41 25.89
C GLU A 89 -2.28 -30.57 27.21
N TYR A 90 -0.96 -30.36 27.20
CA TYR A 90 -0.08 -30.73 28.31
C TYR A 90 0.50 -29.54 29.09
N GLY A 91 0.35 -28.33 28.58
CA GLY A 91 0.86 -27.10 29.21
C GLY A 91 2.35 -27.16 29.53
N LYS A 92 2.69 -26.70 30.74
CA LYS A 92 4.09 -26.65 31.22
C LYS A 92 4.69 -28.04 31.44
N GLU A 93 3.88 -29.08 31.55
CA GLU A 93 4.35 -30.45 31.78
C GLU A 93 5.11 -31.02 30.57
N LEU A 94 4.97 -30.42 29.38
CA LEU A 94 5.82 -30.71 28.23
C LEU A 94 7.32 -30.54 28.50
N ARG A 95 7.70 -29.86 29.59
CA ARG A 95 9.11 -29.76 30.01
C ARG A 95 9.64 -31.03 30.69
N SER A 96 8.75 -31.95 31.07
CA SER A 96 9.12 -33.21 31.71
C SER A 96 9.47 -34.28 30.67
N GLU A 97 10.60 -34.95 30.88
CA GLU A 97 11.13 -35.95 29.95
C GLU A 97 10.16 -37.11 29.69
N GLY A 98 9.50 -37.61 30.73
CA GLY A 98 8.53 -38.72 30.62
C GLY A 98 7.23 -38.36 29.89
N LEU A 99 6.87 -37.07 29.78
CA LEU A 99 5.70 -36.64 29.01
C LEU A 99 6.06 -36.32 27.56
N ARG A 100 7.26 -35.80 27.28
CA ARG A 100 7.75 -35.51 25.92
C ARG A 100 7.69 -36.73 25.01
N GLY A 101 8.18 -37.88 25.48
CA GLY A 101 8.17 -39.12 24.70
C GLY A 101 6.75 -39.55 24.31
N ARG A 102 5.82 -39.57 25.27
CA ARG A 102 4.41 -39.94 25.03
C ARG A 102 3.71 -38.95 24.10
N ALA A 103 3.99 -37.67 24.26
CA ALA A 103 3.39 -36.64 23.41
C ALA A 103 3.93 -36.73 21.97
N LEU A 104 5.23 -37.02 21.78
CA LEU A 104 5.81 -37.28 20.46
C LEU A 104 5.21 -38.52 19.78
N GLU A 105 4.96 -39.61 20.50
CA GLU A 105 4.32 -40.81 19.91
C GLU A 105 2.94 -40.50 19.33
N LYS A 106 2.17 -39.65 20.00
CA LYS A 106 0.84 -39.21 19.54
C LYS A 106 0.94 -38.22 18.37
N TYR A 107 1.69 -37.13 18.54
CA TYR A 107 1.66 -35.97 17.66
C TYR A 107 2.66 -36.02 16.51
N ALA A 108 3.76 -36.78 16.63
CA ALA A 108 4.71 -37.01 15.53
C ALA A 108 4.32 -38.22 14.65
N SER A 109 3.07 -38.71 14.77
CA SER A 109 2.55 -39.76 13.92
C SER A 109 2.33 -39.26 12.49
N THR A 110 2.48 -40.14 11.50
CA THR A 110 2.26 -39.80 10.08
C THR A 110 0.88 -39.19 9.83
N ALA A 111 -0.16 -39.69 10.50
CA ALA A 111 -1.51 -39.21 10.33
C ALA A 111 -1.70 -37.77 10.83
N GLU A 112 -1.21 -37.45 12.04
CA GLU A 112 -1.32 -36.10 12.59
C GLU A 112 -0.49 -35.09 11.81
N ILE A 113 0.75 -35.43 11.44
CA ILE A 113 1.59 -34.54 10.64
C ILE A 113 0.95 -34.27 9.27
N LYS A 114 0.42 -35.31 8.61
CA LYS A 114 -0.26 -35.14 7.31
C LYS A 114 -1.49 -34.23 7.44
N LYS A 115 -2.28 -34.41 8.49
CA LYS A 115 -3.44 -33.57 8.78
C LYS A 115 -3.05 -32.10 8.98
N THR A 116 -1.94 -31.82 9.69
CA THR A 116 -1.44 -30.44 9.81
C THR A 116 -0.96 -29.89 8.47
N LEU A 117 -0.23 -30.68 7.67
CA LEU A 117 0.24 -30.24 6.35
C LEU A 117 -0.91 -29.93 5.39
N GLU A 118 -1.96 -30.73 5.39
CA GLU A 118 -3.19 -30.50 4.61
C GLU A 118 -3.93 -29.22 5.03
N HIS A 119 -3.69 -28.72 6.25
CA HIS A 119 -4.23 -27.43 6.71
C HIS A 119 -3.39 -26.25 6.23
N PHE A 120 -2.08 -26.42 6.07
CA PHE A 120 -1.17 -25.38 5.56
C PHE A 120 -1.16 -25.29 4.03
N HIS A 121 -1.55 -26.36 3.34
CA HIS A 121 -1.43 -26.49 1.89
C HIS A 121 -2.70 -27.11 1.32
N GLU A 122 -3.41 -26.37 0.47
CA GLU A 122 -4.52 -26.95 -0.28
C GLU A 122 -3.99 -27.87 -1.40
N GLY A 123 -4.25 -29.18 -1.30
CA GLY A 123 -4.00 -30.13 -2.39
C GLY A 123 -2.69 -30.93 -2.29
N GLU A 124 -1.94 -31.03 -3.40
CA GLU A 124 -0.71 -31.82 -3.46
C GLU A 124 0.43 -31.12 -2.72
N ILE A 125 0.76 -31.67 -1.56
CA ILE A 125 1.92 -31.33 -0.74
C ILE A 125 3.20 -31.41 -1.61
N PRO A 126 3.94 -30.31 -1.82
CA PRO A 126 5.08 -30.31 -2.73
C PRO A 126 6.22 -31.18 -2.21
N VAL A 127 6.99 -31.75 -3.15
CA VAL A 127 8.15 -32.57 -2.82
C VAL A 127 9.37 -31.66 -2.68
N ILE A 128 9.86 -31.47 -1.46
CA ILE A 128 11.13 -30.78 -1.22
C ILE A 128 12.30 -31.69 -1.65
N MET A 129 13.30 -31.12 -2.28
CA MET A 129 14.51 -31.82 -2.72
C MET A 129 15.68 -31.50 -1.77
N ASP A 130 16.36 -32.53 -1.26
CA ASP A 130 17.69 -32.40 -0.65
C ASP A 130 18.73 -32.94 -1.64
N GLY A 131 19.39 -32.02 -2.34
CA GLY A 131 20.25 -32.33 -3.47
C GLY A 131 19.47 -33.02 -4.60
N SER A 132 19.64 -34.33 -4.74
CA SER A 132 18.97 -35.14 -5.77
C SER A 132 17.89 -36.07 -5.23
N GLN A 133 17.62 -36.04 -3.92
CA GLN A 133 16.65 -36.94 -3.30
C GLN A 133 15.40 -36.20 -2.83
N PRO A 134 14.20 -36.73 -3.12
CA PRO A 134 12.96 -36.19 -2.57
C PRO A 134 12.91 -36.46 -1.06
N VAL A 135 12.65 -35.41 -0.28
CA VAL A 135 12.45 -35.48 1.16
C VAL A 135 10.96 -35.61 1.44
N SER A 136 10.58 -36.64 2.19
CA SER A 136 9.23 -36.75 2.73
C SER A 136 8.98 -35.60 3.72
N LEU A 137 8.04 -34.71 3.40
CA LEU A 137 7.66 -33.61 4.28
C LEU A 137 7.19 -34.08 5.66
N VAL A 138 6.51 -35.22 5.72
CA VAL A 138 6.12 -35.83 7.00
C VAL A 138 7.35 -36.17 7.86
N VAL A 139 8.41 -36.67 7.24
CA VAL A 139 9.66 -37.00 7.94
C VAL A 139 10.38 -35.72 8.36
N ALA A 140 10.45 -34.71 7.49
CA ALA A 140 11.06 -33.42 7.80
C ALA A 140 10.38 -32.71 8.97
N VAL A 141 9.04 -32.59 8.94
CA VAL A 141 8.25 -32.00 10.04
C VAL A 141 8.44 -32.80 11.33
N GLY A 142 8.43 -34.14 11.25
CA GLY A 142 8.64 -35.00 12.42
C GLY A 142 10.03 -34.84 13.02
N ASN A 143 11.07 -34.66 12.19
CA ASN A 143 12.43 -34.41 12.65
C ASN A 143 12.57 -33.02 13.30
N GLU A 144 11.96 -32.00 12.70
CA GLU A 144 11.95 -30.65 13.26
C GLU A 144 11.24 -30.65 14.62
N LEU A 145 10.06 -31.28 14.72
CA LEU A 145 9.33 -31.40 15.98
C LEU A 145 10.16 -32.10 17.08
N ARG A 146 10.88 -33.18 16.74
CA ARG A 146 11.79 -33.85 17.69
C ARG A 146 12.95 -32.95 18.10
N SER A 147 13.53 -32.20 17.16
CA SER A 147 14.59 -31.22 17.43
C SER A 147 14.12 -30.14 18.40
N LEU A 148 12.90 -29.64 18.24
CA LEU A 148 12.30 -28.65 19.15
C LEU A 148 12.04 -29.23 20.54
N LEU A 149 11.70 -30.51 20.66
CA LEU A 149 11.43 -31.15 21.97
C LEU A 149 12.66 -31.78 22.63
N ALA A 150 13.84 -31.70 21.99
CA ALA A 150 15.08 -32.18 22.58
C ALA A 150 15.38 -31.44 23.90
N PRO A 151 15.86 -32.13 24.96
CA PRO A 151 16.16 -31.52 26.27
C PRO A 151 17.02 -30.25 26.23
N GLU A 152 17.96 -30.21 25.30
CA GLU A 152 18.90 -29.12 25.08
C GLU A 152 18.38 -28.03 24.11
N SER A 153 17.17 -28.19 23.57
CA SER A 153 16.60 -27.29 22.57
C SER A 153 16.24 -25.94 23.16
N LYS A 154 17.15 -24.97 23.02
CA LYS A 154 16.91 -23.57 23.42
C LYS A 154 15.73 -22.96 22.65
N GLN A 155 15.55 -23.37 21.40
CA GLN A 155 14.46 -22.87 20.55
C GLN A 155 13.11 -23.42 21.00
N GLY A 156 13.04 -24.72 21.29
CA GLY A 156 11.85 -25.34 21.89
C GLY A 156 11.43 -24.69 23.20
N GLU A 157 12.36 -24.52 24.14
CA GLU A 157 12.06 -23.86 25.42
C GLU A 157 11.57 -22.41 25.23
N LYS A 158 12.16 -21.67 24.29
CA LYS A 158 11.69 -20.33 23.93
C LYS A 158 10.28 -20.36 23.35
N LEU A 159 9.96 -21.30 22.45
CA LEU A 159 8.62 -21.45 21.89
C LEU A 159 7.59 -21.78 22.98
N LEU A 160 7.90 -22.69 23.91
CA LEU A 160 7.00 -23.01 25.02
C LEU A 160 6.76 -21.81 25.95
N GLY A 161 7.75 -20.94 26.14
CA GLY A 161 7.58 -19.67 26.86
C GLY A 161 6.73 -18.68 26.07
N PHE A 162 6.97 -18.57 24.77
CA PHE A 162 6.21 -17.71 23.87
C PHE A 162 4.73 -18.13 23.75
N PHE A 163 4.44 -19.44 23.72
CA PHE A 163 3.08 -19.96 23.68
C PHE A 163 2.26 -19.61 24.93
N GLU A 164 2.91 -19.51 26.09
CA GLU A 164 2.27 -19.06 27.32
C GLU A 164 1.83 -17.59 27.23
N GLU A 165 2.66 -16.73 26.63
CA GLU A 165 2.41 -15.29 26.51
C GLU A 165 1.37 -14.97 25.42
N TYR A 166 1.41 -15.69 24.28
CA TYR A 166 0.60 -15.39 23.09
C TYR A 166 -0.53 -16.39 22.82
N GLN A 167 -0.91 -17.20 23.82
CA GLN A 167 -1.91 -18.27 23.66
C GLN A 167 -3.20 -17.81 22.97
N THR A 168 -3.74 -16.65 23.36
CA THR A 168 -4.99 -16.10 22.80
C THR A 168 -4.88 -15.89 21.28
N PHE A 169 -3.76 -15.36 20.80
CA PHE A 169 -3.55 -15.11 19.37
C PHE A 169 -3.24 -16.39 18.61
N LEU A 170 -2.50 -17.32 19.22
CA LEU A 170 -2.23 -18.63 18.64
C LEU A 170 -3.54 -19.42 18.43
N VAL A 171 -4.46 -19.40 19.39
CA VAL A 171 -5.80 -20.00 19.22
C VAL A 171 -6.59 -19.27 18.14
N ALA A 172 -6.58 -17.93 18.15
CA ALA A 172 -7.29 -17.13 17.15
C ALA A 172 -6.75 -17.31 15.72
N SER A 173 -5.53 -17.81 15.54
CA SER A 173 -4.94 -18.10 14.23
C SER A 173 -5.48 -19.37 13.55
N GLU A 174 -6.40 -20.09 14.19
CA GLU A 174 -7.10 -21.25 13.63
C GLU A 174 -6.16 -22.35 13.09
N GLY A 175 -5.05 -22.61 13.80
CA GLY A 175 -4.10 -23.67 13.46
C GLY A 175 -3.06 -23.27 12.41
N LEU A 176 -3.06 -22.03 11.95
CA LEU A 176 -2.08 -21.45 11.02
C LEU A 176 -1.21 -20.37 11.67
N PRO A 177 -0.58 -20.62 12.84
CA PRO A 177 0.20 -19.59 13.51
C PRO A 177 1.41 -19.18 12.65
N PHE A 178 1.85 -17.93 12.78
CA PHE A 178 3.01 -17.34 12.09
C PHE A 178 2.86 -17.18 10.56
N LEU A 179 2.12 -18.04 9.86
CA LEU A 179 2.05 -18.09 8.39
C LEU A 179 1.62 -16.77 7.74
N ALA A 180 0.60 -16.10 8.27
CA ALA A 180 0.13 -14.83 7.71
C ALA A 180 1.20 -13.72 7.78
N PHE A 181 2.17 -13.81 8.70
CA PHE A 181 3.28 -12.87 8.73
C PHE A 181 4.20 -13.06 7.52
N ASN A 182 4.44 -14.30 7.10
CA ASN A 182 5.20 -14.59 5.88
C ASN A 182 4.46 -14.07 4.66
N TYR A 183 3.15 -14.31 4.52
CA TYR A 183 2.35 -13.73 3.42
C TYR A 183 2.36 -12.20 3.43
N SER A 184 2.18 -11.57 4.59
CA SER A 184 2.24 -10.11 4.74
C SER A 184 3.57 -9.55 4.26
N ARG A 185 4.69 -10.21 4.59
CA ARG A 185 6.04 -9.83 4.14
C ARG A 185 6.25 -10.08 2.66
N MET A 186 5.82 -11.24 2.15
CA MET A 186 5.95 -11.57 0.72
C MET A 186 5.25 -10.53 -0.14
N VAL A 187 4.01 -10.16 0.21
CA VAL A 187 3.25 -9.13 -0.50
C VAL A 187 3.95 -7.76 -0.45
N ASP A 188 4.49 -7.37 0.72
CA ASP A 188 5.26 -6.12 0.85
C ASP A 188 6.54 -6.13 -0.01
N ILE A 189 7.26 -7.25 -0.04
CA ILE A 189 8.46 -7.47 -0.86
C ILE A 189 8.11 -7.36 -2.34
N ILE A 190 7.06 -8.05 -2.80
CA ILE A 190 6.65 -8.06 -4.21
C ILE A 190 6.26 -6.66 -4.66
N ALA A 191 5.41 -5.98 -3.90
CA ALA A 191 4.99 -4.61 -4.22
C ALA A 191 6.20 -3.65 -4.25
N SER A 192 7.09 -3.74 -3.26
CA SER A 192 8.28 -2.90 -3.15
C SER A 192 9.29 -3.18 -4.27
N ALA A 193 9.51 -4.45 -4.63
CA ALA A 193 10.38 -4.87 -5.71
C ALA A 193 9.88 -4.36 -7.08
N GLY A 194 8.56 -4.42 -7.30
CA GLY A 194 7.93 -3.79 -8.46
C GLY A 194 8.17 -2.28 -8.51
N ASN A 195 8.05 -1.59 -7.37
CA ASN A 195 8.23 -0.12 -7.30
C ASN A 195 9.63 0.35 -7.68
N VAL A 196 10.65 -0.46 -7.41
CA VAL A 196 12.05 -0.17 -7.74
C VAL A 196 12.49 -0.77 -9.08
N GLY A 197 11.61 -1.52 -9.75
CA GLY A 197 11.86 -2.11 -11.07
C GLY A 197 12.66 -3.40 -11.04
N TYR A 198 12.70 -4.11 -9.91
CA TYR A 198 13.27 -5.47 -9.85
C TYR A 198 12.32 -6.51 -10.43
N LEU A 199 11.02 -6.25 -10.41
CA LEU A 199 9.99 -7.06 -11.05
C LEU A 199 9.21 -6.20 -12.04
N SER A 200 8.83 -6.78 -13.16
CA SER A 200 7.88 -6.19 -14.12
C SER A 200 6.46 -6.15 -13.54
N GLU A 201 5.58 -5.35 -14.13
CA GLU A 201 4.19 -5.25 -13.67
C GLU A 201 3.44 -6.59 -13.78
N ASP A 202 3.72 -7.37 -14.83
CA ASP A 202 3.13 -8.70 -15.04
C ASP A 202 3.61 -9.69 -13.96
N GLU A 203 4.92 -9.74 -13.67
CA GLU A 203 5.47 -10.60 -12.59
C GLU A 203 4.89 -10.23 -11.23
N VAL A 204 4.74 -8.93 -10.93
CA VAL A 204 4.10 -8.46 -9.70
C VAL A 204 2.64 -8.94 -9.64
N GLY A 205 1.91 -8.85 -10.75
CA GLY A 205 0.54 -9.35 -10.86
C GLY A 205 0.43 -10.83 -10.56
N GLU A 206 1.21 -11.66 -11.24
CA GLU A 206 1.20 -13.11 -11.09
C GLU A 206 1.59 -13.55 -9.68
N LEU A 207 2.64 -12.96 -9.10
CA LEU A 207 3.09 -13.31 -7.75
C LEU A 207 2.08 -12.89 -6.66
N LEU A 208 1.47 -11.70 -6.79
CA LEU A 208 0.44 -11.26 -5.84
C LEU A 208 -0.81 -12.13 -5.90
N GLU A 209 -1.24 -12.54 -7.10
CA GLU A 209 -2.37 -13.45 -7.27
C GLU A 209 -2.07 -14.83 -6.70
N HIS A 210 -0.87 -15.35 -6.93
CA HIS A 210 -0.44 -16.65 -6.42
C HIS A 210 -0.42 -16.67 -4.89
N ILE A 211 0.34 -15.75 -4.26
CA ILE A 211 0.51 -15.70 -2.81
C ILE A 211 -0.76 -15.24 -2.11
N GLY A 212 -1.35 -14.15 -2.59
CA GLY A 212 -2.55 -13.58 -2.01
C GLY A 212 -3.76 -14.49 -2.16
N GLY A 213 -3.92 -15.12 -3.33
CA GLY A 213 -4.97 -16.11 -3.56
C GLY A 213 -4.80 -17.35 -2.70
N HIS A 214 -3.56 -17.81 -2.46
CA HIS A 214 -3.33 -18.91 -1.52
C HIS A 214 -3.69 -18.52 -0.08
N ALA A 215 -3.27 -17.35 0.39
CA ALA A 215 -3.65 -16.84 1.70
C ALA A 215 -5.18 -16.71 1.86
N GLU A 216 -5.87 -16.16 0.85
CA GLU A 216 -7.34 -15.99 0.84
C GLU A 216 -8.09 -17.32 1.03
N ARG A 217 -7.56 -18.42 0.48
CA ARG A 217 -8.16 -19.75 0.61
C ARG A 217 -7.86 -20.43 1.94
N LEU A 218 -6.64 -20.29 2.45
CA LEU A 218 -6.22 -20.91 3.72
C LEU A 218 -6.88 -20.27 4.95
N PHE A 219 -6.98 -18.94 4.99
CA PHE A 219 -7.57 -18.25 6.12
C PHE A 219 -9.07 -18.06 5.91
N SER A 220 -9.84 -18.13 7.01
CA SER A 220 -11.29 -17.98 7.00
C SER A 220 -11.76 -16.53 7.19
N SER A 221 -10.91 -15.70 7.79
CA SER A 221 -11.26 -14.36 8.24
C SER A 221 -10.04 -13.47 8.47
N TRP A 222 -10.28 -12.16 8.48
CA TRP A 222 -9.29 -11.18 8.92
C TRP A 222 -8.79 -11.41 10.35
N ASN A 223 -9.64 -11.99 11.21
CA ASN A 223 -9.31 -12.27 12.59
C ASN A 223 -8.22 -13.34 12.67
N ALA A 224 -8.39 -14.45 11.93
CA ALA A 224 -7.42 -15.52 11.85
C ALA A 224 -6.11 -15.05 11.19
N PHE A 225 -6.22 -14.32 10.09
CA PHE A 225 -5.07 -13.78 9.36
C PHE A 225 -4.23 -12.85 10.25
N TRP A 226 -4.85 -11.83 10.86
CA TRP A 226 -4.09 -10.88 11.67
C TRP A 226 -3.60 -11.46 13.00
N ALA A 227 -4.33 -12.42 13.59
CA ALA A 227 -3.82 -13.16 14.75
C ALA A 227 -2.53 -13.92 14.40
N SER A 228 -2.54 -14.66 13.27
CA SER A 228 -1.36 -15.36 12.75
C SER A 228 -0.19 -14.39 12.48
N ALA A 229 -0.47 -13.24 11.87
CA ALA A 229 0.54 -12.25 11.53
C ALA A 229 1.18 -11.61 12.77
N ILE A 230 0.39 -11.31 13.80
CA ILE A 230 0.88 -10.74 15.06
C ILE A 230 1.78 -11.73 15.78
N VAL A 231 1.39 -13.01 15.83
CA VAL A 231 2.22 -14.07 16.41
C VAL A 231 3.55 -14.16 15.65
N GLY A 232 3.52 -14.16 14.32
CA GLY A 232 4.71 -14.12 13.47
C GLY A 232 5.64 -12.95 13.79
N LYS A 233 5.07 -11.74 13.87
CA LYS A 233 5.82 -10.54 14.17
C LYS A 233 6.40 -10.53 15.58
N ALA A 234 5.61 -10.95 16.57
CA ALA A 234 6.03 -11.04 17.95
C ALA A 234 7.17 -12.06 18.11
N TRP A 235 7.09 -13.20 17.42
CA TRP A 235 8.15 -14.22 17.43
C TRP A 235 9.45 -13.73 16.81
N GLN A 236 9.38 -13.00 15.68
CA GLN A 236 10.55 -12.34 15.10
C GLN A 236 11.25 -11.44 16.14
N ALA A 237 10.48 -10.63 16.86
CA ALA A 237 11.01 -9.75 17.91
C ALA A 237 11.57 -10.55 19.11
N TYR A 238 10.88 -11.62 19.52
CA TYR A 238 11.26 -12.48 20.65
C TYR A 238 12.59 -13.21 20.41
N GLY A 239 12.79 -13.73 19.19
CA GLY A 239 13.94 -14.57 18.86
C GLY A 239 15.22 -13.80 18.53
N SER A 240 15.09 -12.67 17.81
CA SER A 240 16.23 -11.98 17.18
C SER A 240 16.52 -10.60 17.74
N GLY A 241 15.57 -9.98 18.46
CA GLY A 241 15.67 -8.57 18.82
C GLY A 241 15.91 -7.66 17.60
N ALA A 242 15.47 -8.08 16.41
CA ALA A 242 15.71 -7.38 15.16
C ALA A 242 15.24 -5.93 15.28
N LYS A 243 16.22 -5.03 15.28
CA LYS A 243 16.04 -3.59 15.32
C LYS A 243 16.72 -3.01 14.10
N GLY A 244 15.99 -2.21 13.36
CA GLY A 244 16.48 -1.55 12.17
C GLY A 244 15.61 -0.35 11.88
N LYS A 245 16.19 0.67 11.26
CA LYS A 245 15.47 1.91 10.90
C LYS A 245 14.18 1.64 10.10
N TYR A 246 14.18 0.56 9.31
CA TYR A 246 13.08 0.20 8.42
C TYR A 246 12.24 -0.98 8.94
N ILE A 247 12.59 -1.55 10.09
CA ILE A 247 11.84 -2.66 10.70
C ILE A 247 10.77 -2.07 11.61
N ILE A 248 9.50 -2.26 11.25
CA ILE A 248 8.36 -1.91 12.11
C ILE A 248 8.45 -2.74 13.40
N GLU A 249 8.33 -2.12 14.57
CA GLU A 249 8.34 -2.87 15.84
C GLU A 249 7.01 -3.63 16.04
N ALA A 250 7.02 -4.69 16.86
CA ALA A 250 5.80 -5.49 17.10
C ALA A 250 4.63 -4.66 17.64
N LYS A 251 4.93 -3.66 18.49
CA LYS A 251 3.94 -2.70 19.00
C LYS A 251 3.33 -1.86 17.88
N ASP A 252 4.14 -1.27 17.02
CA ASP A 252 3.68 -0.41 15.92
C ASP A 252 2.94 -1.23 14.85
N TYR A 253 3.37 -2.46 14.61
CA TYR A 253 2.69 -3.40 13.73
C TYR A 253 1.27 -3.70 14.24
N THR A 254 1.13 -4.00 15.53
CA THR A 254 -0.18 -4.24 16.17
C THR A 254 -1.05 -2.99 16.16
N LEU A 255 -0.46 -1.81 16.46
CA LEU A 255 -1.13 -0.52 16.40
C LEU A 255 -1.66 -0.22 14.98
N GLY A 256 -0.89 -0.53 13.95
CA GLY A 256 -1.29 -0.33 12.56
C GLY A 256 -2.52 -1.17 12.19
N ILE A 257 -2.56 -2.43 12.60
CA ILE A 257 -3.72 -3.32 12.38
C ILE A 257 -4.94 -2.78 13.15
N TYR A 258 -4.77 -2.42 14.43
CA TYR A 258 -5.85 -1.85 15.23
C TYR A 258 -6.40 -0.56 14.59
N GLY A 259 -5.49 0.26 14.04
CA GLY A 259 -5.86 1.50 13.39
C GLY A 259 -6.63 1.33 12.10
N LEU A 260 -6.21 0.39 11.24
CA LEU A 260 -6.95 0.00 10.06
C LEU A 260 -8.35 -0.53 10.41
N ALA A 261 -8.44 -1.40 11.43
CA ALA A 261 -9.71 -1.91 11.93
C ALA A 261 -10.63 -0.82 12.50
N SER A 262 -10.04 0.28 13.00
CA SER A 262 -10.75 1.41 13.59
C SER A 262 -11.11 2.52 12.61
N MET A 263 -10.71 2.42 11.34
CA MET A 263 -11.07 3.39 10.31
C MET A 263 -12.58 3.37 10.03
N GLN A 264 -13.19 4.55 9.90
CA GLN A 264 -14.64 4.66 9.65
C GLN A 264 -15.05 4.02 8.32
N ALA A 265 -14.20 4.10 7.30
CA ALA A 265 -14.45 3.48 6.00
C ALA A 265 -14.22 1.95 6.00
N THR A 266 -13.59 1.42 7.06
CA THR A 266 -13.37 -0.02 7.29
C THR A 266 -12.76 -0.75 6.07
N PRO A 267 -11.47 -0.52 5.74
CA PRO A 267 -10.81 -1.08 4.55
C PRO A 267 -10.97 -2.60 4.37
N PHE A 268 -10.97 -3.34 5.49
CA PHE A 268 -11.15 -4.80 5.50
C PHE A 268 -12.50 -5.28 4.97
N LYS A 269 -13.50 -4.38 4.84
CA LYS A 269 -14.82 -4.69 4.26
C LYS A 269 -15.02 -4.15 2.85
N LEU A 270 -14.12 -3.29 2.35
CA LEU A 270 -14.35 -2.56 1.10
C LEU A 270 -13.95 -3.33 -0.17
N PHE A 271 -13.03 -4.30 -0.05
CA PHE A 271 -12.28 -4.80 -1.20
C PHE A 271 -12.32 -6.33 -1.36
N GLY A 272 -13.36 -6.97 -0.84
CA GLY A 272 -13.74 -8.34 -1.19
C GLY A 272 -12.91 -9.48 -0.56
N LEU A 273 -12.05 -9.20 0.43
CA LEU A 273 -11.36 -10.23 1.20
C LEU A 273 -12.14 -10.53 2.49
N TRP A 274 -12.55 -11.79 2.65
CA TRP A 274 -13.27 -12.30 3.82
C TRP A 274 -14.39 -11.37 4.33
N GLU A 275 -15.35 -11.04 3.45
CA GLU A 275 -16.43 -10.07 3.70
C GLU A 275 -17.27 -10.34 4.97
N GLY A 276 -17.28 -11.59 5.44
CA GLY A 276 -17.95 -12.01 6.69
C GLY A 276 -17.16 -11.80 7.98
N SER A 277 -15.96 -11.22 7.93
CA SER A 277 -15.09 -11.06 9.10
C SER A 277 -15.68 -10.13 10.17
N ASP A 278 -15.56 -10.53 11.43
CA ASP A 278 -15.96 -9.72 12.58
C ASP A 278 -14.83 -8.79 13.04
N ILE A 279 -14.83 -7.58 12.47
CA ILE A 279 -13.83 -6.53 12.77
C ILE A 279 -13.90 -6.08 14.22
N GLU A 280 -15.05 -6.15 14.89
CA GLU A 280 -15.14 -5.79 16.32
C GLU A 280 -14.51 -6.87 17.19
N ALA A 281 -14.66 -8.15 16.83
CA ALA A 281 -13.92 -9.23 17.47
C ALA A 281 -12.40 -9.11 17.25
N LEU A 282 -11.95 -8.67 16.07
CA LEU A 282 -10.53 -8.36 15.84
C LEU A 282 -10.06 -7.23 16.76
N LYS A 283 -10.81 -6.12 16.85
CA LYS A 283 -10.45 -5.01 17.76
C LYS A 283 -10.40 -5.46 19.22
N ALA A 284 -11.35 -6.28 19.66
CA ALA A 284 -11.38 -6.84 21.00
C ALA A 284 -10.16 -7.74 21.27
N LEU A 285 -9.76 -8.55 20.29
CA LEU A 285 -8.56 -9.39 20.36
C LEU A 285 -7.28 -8.55 20.51
N LEU A 286 -7.20 -7.40 19.82
CA LEU A 286 -6.05 -6.51 19.81
C LEU A 286 -5.99 -5.55 21.00
N ALA A 287 -7.14 -5.23 21.61
CA ALA A 287 -7.26 -4.24 22.68
C ALA A 287 -6.27 -4.41 23.85
N PRO A 288 -5.91 -5.64 24.29
CA PRO A 288 -4.91 -5.82 25.36
C PRO A 288 -3.48 -5.38 24.99
N LEU A 289 -3.17 -5.25 23.69
CA LEU A 289 -1.84 -4.91 23.18
C LEU A 289 -1.67 -3.43 22.81
N VAL A 290 -2.73 -2.62 22.90
CA VAL A 290 -2.72 -1.20 22.50
C VAL A 290 -3.21 -0.29 23.62
N ASP A 291 -2.82 0.99 23.58
CA ASP A 291 -3.40 2.01 24.45
C ASP A 291 -4.78 2.41 23.91
N THR A 292 -5.82 1.71 24.36
CA THR A 292 -7.20 1.92 23.90
C THR A 292 -7.70 3.34 24.13
N LYS A 293 -7.22 4.05 25.17
CA LYS A 293 -7.62 5.44 25.44
C LYS A 293 -7.02 6.39 24.42
N ALA A 294 -5.73 6.23 24.11
CA ALA A 294 -5.08 7.02 23.07
C ALA A 294 -5.74 6.77 21.70
N GLU A 295 -6.08 5.51 21.42
CA GLU A 295 -6.74 5.09 20.19
C GLU A 295 -8.17 5.63 20.04
N GLU A 296 -8.95 5.63 21.11
CA GLU A 296 -10.28 6.25 21.15
C GLU A 296 -10.21 7.77 20.92
N GLU A 297 -9.24 8.44 21.52
CA GLU A 297 -9.03 9.88 21.32
C GLU A 297 -8.62 10.21 19.88
N LEU A 298 -7.76 9.40 19.26
CA LEU A 298 -7.45 9.50 17.83
C LEU A 298 -8.70 9.29 16.97
N GLY A 299 -9.52 8.27 17.28
CA GLY A 299 -10.79 8.03 16.61
C GLY A 299 -11.76 9.21 16.75
N ARG A 300 -11.83 9.84 17.93
CA ARG A 300 -12.67 11.03 18.17
C ARG A 300 -12.19 12.23 17.35
N LYS A 301 -10.87 12.51 17.35
CA LYS A 301 -10.29 13.59 16.53
C LYS A 301 -10.55 13.37 15.05
N ALA A 302 -10.38 12.14 14.57
CA ALA A 302 -10.67 11.79 13.19
C ALA A 302 -12.15 12.07 12.85
N ARG A 303 -13.11 11.65 13.69
CA ARG A 303 -14.54 11.93 13.47
C ARG A 303 -14.85 13.43 13.36
N VAL A 304 -14.26 14.26 14.22
CA VAL A 304 -14.43 15.73 14.15
C VAL A 304 -13.93 16.26 12.81
N GLN A 305 -12.74 15.85 12.37
CA GLN A 305 -12.19 16.27 11.06
C GLN A 305 -13.06 15.79 9.89
N LEU A 306 -13.65 14.60 10.01
CA LEU A 306 -14.58 14.08 9.00
C LEU A 306 -15.87 14.89 8.90
N ASP A 307 -16.41 15.32 10.04
CA ASP A 307 -17.58 16.20 10.07
C ASP A 307 -17.25 17.59 9.47
N GLU A 308 -16.06 18.13 9.75
CA GLU A 308 -15.56 19.36 9.12
C GLU A 308 -15.41 19.21 7.61
N ARG A 309 -14.85 18.08 7.14
CA ARG A 309 -14.70 17.77 5.71
C ARG A 309 -16.07 17.68 5.02
N ARG A 310 -17.03 16.99 5.63
CA ARG A 310 -18.41 16.89 5.11
C ARG A 310 -19.07 18.26 5.03
N ALA A 311 -18.91 19.12 6.05
CA ALA A 311 -19.42 20.48 6.03
C ALA A 311 -18.75 21.33 4.93
N TYR A 312 -17.43 21.19 4.74
CA TYR A 312 -16.67 21.86 3.69
C TYR A 312 -17.18 21.52 2.28
N LEU A 313 -17.40 20.24 2.00
CA LEU A 313 -17.91 19.72 0.73
C LEU A 313 -19.37 20.13 0.51
N SER A 314 -20.22 19.97 1.53
CA SER A 314 -21.65 20.32 1.48
C SER A 314 -21.87 21.82 1.20
N LYS A 315 -21.10 22.71 1.85
CA LYS A 315 -21.12 24.17 1.57
C LYS A 315 -20.77 24.50 0.11
N ARG A 316 -20.18 23.55 -0.61
CA ARG A 316 -19.77 23.66 -2.01
C ARG A 316 -20.67 22.88 -2.98
N GLY A 317 -21.67 22.17 -2.48
CA GLY A 317 -22.54 21.32 -3.31
C GLY A 317 -21.81 20.09 -3.84
N ILE A 318 -20.74 19.65 -3.18
CA ILE A 318 -19.97 18.46 -3.55
C ILE A 318 -20.43 17.30 -2.69
N THR A 319 -20.77 16.18 -3.33
CA THR A 319 -21.09 14.91 -2.67
C THR A 319 -19.83 14.04 -2.57
N LEU A 320 -19.81 13.09 -1.63
CA LEU A 320 -18.72 12.10 -1.54
C LEU A 320 -18.63 11.23 -2.82
N GLU A 321 -19.76 10.99 -3.49
CA GLU A 321 -19.79 10.28 -4.77
C GLU A 321 -19.10 11.08 -5.88
N LEU A 322 -19.36 12.39 -5.98
CA LEU A 322 -18.70 13.24 -6.97
C LEU A 322 -17.20 13.35 -6.68
N GLU A 323 -16.82 13.43 -5.40
CA GLU A 323 -15.43 13.42 -4.99
C GLU A 323 -14.73 12.11 -5.38
N GLY A 324 -15.34 10.96 -5.15
CA GLY A 324 -14.80 9.66 -5.56
C GLY A 324 -14.61 9.54 -7.06
N LYS A 325 -15.61 9.97 -7.85
CA LYS A 325 -15.49 10.02 -9.31
C LYS A 325 -14.35 10.94 -9.74
N ALA A 326 -14.18 12.10 -9.10
CA ALA A 326 -13.12 13.04 -9.40
C ALA A 326 -11.73 12.45 -9.09
N LEU A 327 -11.57 11.80 -7.93
CA LEU A 327 -10.35 11.10 -7.52
C LEU A 327 -9.99 10.00 -8.51
N GLN A 328 -10.95 9.13 -8.84
CA GLN A 328 -10.75 8.04 -9.78
C GLN A 328 -10.37 8.55 -11.17
N LEU A 329 -11.06 9.60 -11.64
CA LEU A 329 -10.81 10.17 -12.95
C LEU A 329 -9.42 10.83 -13.03
N ALA A 330 -9.02 11.58 -11.99
CA ALA A 330 -7.68 12.16 -11.90
C ALA A 330 -6.60 11.08 -11.93
N GLU A 331 -6.82 10.01 -11.16
CA GLU A 331 -5.87 8.93 -11.00
C GLU A 331 -5.68 8.13 -12.29
N VAL A 332 -6.78 7.62 -12.85
CA VAL A 332 -6.77 6.74 -14.01
C VAL A 332 -6.39 7.48 -15.29
N CYS A 333 -6.81 8.74 -15.43
CA CYS A 333 -6.61 9.47 -16.69
C CYS A 333 -5.30 10.25 -16.75
N PHE A 334 -4.72 10.64 -15.61
CA PHE A 334 -3.55 11.51 -15.62
C PHE A 334 -2.45 11.10 -14.65
N LEU A 335 -2.75 10.97 -13.36
CA LEU A 335 -1.71 10.81 -12.34
C LEU A 335 -0.95 9.49 -12.51
N ARG A 336 -1.64 8.37 -12.74
CA ARG A 336 -0.98 7.06 -12.96
C ARG A 336 -0.14 7.04 -14.24
N PRO A 337 -0.66 7.42 -15.42
CA PRO A 337 0.17 7.55 -16.63
C PRO A 337 1.37 8.49 -16.42
N ALA A 338 1.16 9.64 -15.79
CA ALA A 338 2.23 10.60 -15.52
C ALA A 338 3.31 10.01 -14.61
N ARG A 339 2.92 9.25 -13.57
CA ARG A 339 3.86 8.53 -12.70
C ARG A 339 4.66 7.47 -13.47
N ALA A 340 4.00 6.66 -14.30
CA ALA A 340 4.63 5.61 -15.10
C ALA A 340 5.65 6.19 -16.10
N SER A 341 5.34 7.33 -16.70
CA SER A 341 6.23 8.05 -17.62
C SER A 341 7.23 8.98 -16.93
N GLY A 342 7.47 8.79 -15.62
CA GLY A 342 8.50 9.52 -14.88
C GLY A 342 8.15 10.98 -14.54
N LEU A 343 6.97 11.50 -14.87
CA LEU A 343 6.58 12.90 -14.61
C LEU A 343 6.20 13.19 -13.16
N ALA A 344 6.19 12.19 -12.28
CA ALA A 344 5.82 12.31 -10.86
C ALA A 344 6.55 13.46 -10.14
N TYR A 345 7.79 13.75 -10.55
CA TYR A 345 8.59 14.86 -10.02
C TYR A 345 7.88 16.22 -10.12
N TYR A 346 7.19 16.49 -11.22
CA TYR A 346 6.52 17.77 -11.47
C TYR A 346 5.18 17.90 -10.76
N LEU A 347 4.69 16.80 -10.17
CA LEU A 347 3.40 16.74 -9.48
C LEU A 347 3.56 16.88 -7.96
N LYS A 348 4.77 17.22 -7.46
CA LYS A 348 5.10 17.32 -6.04
C LYS A 348 4.58 18.60 -5.36
N GLU A 349 4.42 18.52 -4.04
CA GLU A 349 4.27 19.66 -3.14
C GLU A 349 5.60 19.96 -2.45
N GLU A 350 6.29 21.04 -2.84
CA GLU A 350 7.37 21.60 -2.02
C GLU A 350 7.28 23.13 -2.00
N GLY A 351 6.89 23.67 -0.84
CA GLY A 351 7.14 25.05 -0.40
C GLY A 351 6.44 26.20 -1.14
N LEU A 352 5.98 26.01 -2.37
CA LEU A 352 5.30 27.00 -3.18
C LEU A 352 4.17 26.34 -3.98
N THR A 353 3.05 27.06 -4.09
CA THR A 353 1.77 26.68 -4.70
C THR A 353 1.88 25.64 -5.82
N ARG A 354 1.21 24.50 -5.63
CA ARG A 354 1.05 23.46 -6.65
C ARG A 354 0.33 24.04 -7.87
N GLU A 355 0.95 23.92 -9.03
CA GLU A 355 0.44 24.52 -10.28
C GLU A 355 -0.68 23.68 -10.90
N LEU A 356 -0.54 22.35 -10.85
CA LEU A 356 -1.58 21.38 -11.15
C LEU A 356 -2.13 20.83 -9.85
N VAL A 357 -3.41 21.08 -9.60
CA VAL A 357 -4.11 20.67 -8.39
C VAL A 357 -5.15 19.61 -8.74
N PHE A 358 -5.20 18.56 -7.94
CA PHE A 358 -6.05 17.39 -8.10
C PHE A 358 -6.95 17.19 -6.87
N PRO A 359 -8.05 16.44 -6.98
CA PRO A 359 -8.92 16.14 -5.84
C PRO A 359 -8.21 15.52 -4.64
N GLN A 360 -7.15 14.73 -4.85
CA GLN A 360 -6.33 14.14 -3.78
C GLN A 360 -5.59 15.20 -2.93
N ASP A 361 -5.40 16.40 -3.46
CA ASP A 361 -4.68 17.50 -2.78
C ASP A 361 -5.56 18.22 -1.74
N ASP A 362 -6.81 17.76 -1.60
CA ASP A 362 -7.76 18.16 -0.57
C ASP A 362 -7.82 17.14 0.59
N GLU A 363 -7.09 16.02 0.50
CA GLU A 363 -6.93 15.06 1.60
C GLU A 363 -6.25 15.75 2.78
N GLY A 364 -6.74 15.53 4.01
CA GLY A 364 -6.19 16.20 5.19
C GLY A 364 -6.64 17.67 5.40
N CYS A 365 -7.62 18.16 4.64
CA CYS A 365 -8.25 19.48 4.80
C CYS A 365 -7.39 20.69 4.36
N ASP A 366 -6.49 20.53 3.40
CA ASP A 366 -5.72 21.66 2.84
C ASP A 366 -6.54 22.53 1.86
N TYR A 367 -7.67 22.02 1.38
CA TYR A 367 -8.68 22.77 0.61
C TYR A 367 -8.16 23.40 -0.70
N ASN A 368 -7.16 22.78 -1.33
CA ASN A 368 -6.48 23.25 -2.53
C ASN A 368 -7.29 23.10 -3.83
N PHE A 369 -8.12 22.07 -3.99
CA PHE A 369 -8.84 21.74 -5.22
C PHE A 369 -10.25 22.33 -5.26
N TRP A 370 -11.14 21.89 -4.37
CA TRP A 370 -12.56 22.27 -4.43
C TRP A 370 -12.79 23.75 -4.12
N SER A 371 -11.94 24.36 -3.29
CA SER A 371 -12.07 25.77 -2.89
C SER A 371 -11.86 26.75 -4.06
N PRO A 372 -10.72 26.75 -4.79
CA PRO A 372 -10.57 27.63 -5.94
C PRO A 372 -11.49 27.25 -7.11
N LEU A 373 -11.77 25.97 -7.33
CA LEU A 373 -12.70 25.52 -8.36
C LEU A 373 -14.10 26.12 -8.15
N THR A 374 -14.69 25.91 -6.97
CA THR A 374 -16.07 26.37 -6.67
C THR A 374 -16.17 27.89 -6.59
N LYS A 375 -15.09 28.57 -6.19
CA LYS A 375 -14.98 30.03 -6.27
C LYS A 375 -15.18 30.52 -7.70
N TRP A 376 -14.53 29.90 -8.67
CA TRP A 376 -14.65 30.28 -10.08
C TRP A 376 -15.96 29.82 -10.70
N GLN A 377 -16.41 28.61 -10.37
CA GLN A 377 -17.71 28.09 -10.78
C GLN A 377 -18.85 29.08 -10.43
N ARG A 378 -18.91 29.55 -9.18
CA ARG A 378 -19.90 30.55 -8.75
C ARG A 378 -19.70 31.90 -9.42
N LYS A 379 -18.45 32.38 -9.48
CA LYS A 379 -18.14 33.71 -10.05
C LYS A 379 -18.48 33.80 -11.54
N MET A 380 -18.26 32.72 -12.29
CA MET A 380 -18.51 32.65 -13.72
C MET A 380 -19.85 31.98 -14.06
N LYS A 381 -20.64 31.58 -13.04
CA LYS A 381 -21.93 30.88 -13.19
C LYS A 381 -21.84 29.61 -14.05
N ILE A 382 -20.76 28.84 -13.86
CA ILE A 382 -20.57 27.55 -14.54
C ILE A 382 -21.57 26.55 -13.95
N VAL A 383 -22.35 25.92 -14.82
CA VAL A 383 -23.25 24.81 -14.48
C VAL A 383 -22.67 23.58 -15.14
N PHE A 384 -22.27 22.59 -14.33
CA PHE A 384 -21.80 21.31 -14.84
C PHE A 384 -22.99 20.45 -15.24
N GLU A 385 -22.81 19.66 -16.29
CA GLU A 385 -23.76 18.60 -16.66
C GLU A 385 -23.79 17.52 -15.57
N ALA A 386 -24.85 16.70 -15.54
CA ALA A 386 -25.05 15.72 -14.47
C ALA A 386 -23.94 14.65 -14.41
N ASP A 387 -23.34 14.32 -15.55
CA ASP A 387 -22.22 13.39 -15.70
C ASP A 387 -20.86 14.09 -15.86
N GLU A 388 -20.82 15.41 -15.67
CA GLU A 388 -19.59 16.20 -15.78
C GLU A 388 -18.85 16.25 -14.44
N VAL A 389 -17.62 15.72 -14.45
CA VAL A 389 -16.78 15.52 -13.29
C VAL A 389 -15.48 16.30 -13.46
N PRO A 390 -15.20 17.31 -12.62
CA PRO A 390 -13.91 17.98 -12.60
C PRO A 390 -12.84 17.08 -11.95
N PHE A 391 -11.66 17.00 -12.55
CA PHE A 391 -10.57 16.15 -12.04
C PHE A 391 -9.20 16.83 -11.97
N MET A 392 -9.05 18.02 -12.54
CA MET A 392 -7.81 18.79 -12.47
C MET A 392 -8.12 20.29 -12.51
N TYR A 393 -7.37 21.05 -11.71
CA TYR A 393 -7.44 22.51 -11.64
C TYR A 393 -6.04 23.08 -11.80
N ALA A 394 -5.88 24.08 -12.68
CA ALA A 394 -4.58 24.72 -12.90
C ALA A 394 -4.72 26.22 -13.14
N LYS A 395 -4.22 27.03 -12.21
CA LYS A 395 -4.37 28.50 -12.13
C LYS A 395 -5.82 29.00 -12.17
N ARG A 396 -6.48 28.93 -13.33
CA ARG A 396 -7.87 29.33 -13.63
C ARG A 396 -8.50 28.48 -14.74
N HIS A 397 -7.96 27.28 -14.92
CA HIS A 397 -8.46 26.26 -15.82
C HIS A 397 -9.09 25.17 -14.97
N ILE A 398 -10.33 24.81 -15.27
CA ILE A 398 -11.04 23.68 -14.67
C ILE A 398 -11.16 22.63 -15.77
N PHE A 399 -10.50 21.50 -15.57
CA PHE A 399 -10.54 20.36 -16.48
C PHE A 399 -11.59 19.37 -15.99
N THR A 400 -12.57 19.07 -16.84
CA THR A 400 -13.59 18.06 -16.59
C THR A 400 -13.52 16.98 -17.66
N ASN A 401 -14.21 15.85 -17.47
CA ASN A 401 -14.36 14.82 -18.51
C ASN A 401 -15.12 15.28 -19.77
N LYS A 402 -15.69 16.49 -19.79
CA LYS A 402 -16.48 17.01 -20.92
C LYS A 402 -15.84 18.24 -21.56
N TRP A 403 -15.40 19.18 -20.73
CA TRP A 403 -14.97 20.50 -21.16
C TRP A 403 -13.73 20.96 -20.38
N ILE A 404 -13.00 21.90 -20.97
CA ILE A 404 -12.00 22.70 -20.26
C ILE A 404 -12.53 24.12 -20.13
N TYR A 405 -12.79 24.55 -18.90
CA TYR A 405 -13.21 25.92 -18.64
C TYR A 405 -12.01 26.80 -18.36
N ARG A 406 -11.84 27.87 -19.13
CA ARG A 406 -10.76 28.85 -18.95
C ARG A 406 -11.31 30.20 -18.59
N VAL A 407 -10.87 30.75 -17.45
CA VAL A 407 -11.23 32.12 -17.07
C VAL A 407 -10.15 33.12 -17.50
N ARG A 408 -10.43 33.88 -18.57
CA ARG A 408 -9.55 34.95 -19.07
C ARG A 408 -9.88 36.29 -18.44
N HIS A 409 -8.87 37.16 -18.36
CA HIS A 409 -9.09 38.58 -18.11
C HIS A 409 -9.25 39.30 -19.45
N LYS A 410 -10.37 39.99 -19.63
CA LYS A 410 -10.61 40.88 -20.77
C LYS A 410 -10.18 42.31 -20.45
N SER A 411 -10.31 42.71 -19.18
CA SER A 411 -9.78 43.95 -18.61
C SER A 411 -9.61 43.81 -17.09
N LEU A 412 -9.16 44.88 -16.40
CA LEU A 412 -8.95 44.90 -14.95
C LEU A 412 -10.17 44.44 -14.13
N PHE A 413 -11.39 44.64 -14.64
CA PHE A 413 -12.64 44.29 -13.95
C PHE A 413 -13.49 43.24 -14.69
N PHE A 414 -13.27 43.03 -15.99
CA PHE A 414 -14.07 42.09 -16.78
C PHE A 414 -13.33 40.79 -17.04
N LYS A 415 -13.99 39.68 -16.70
CA LYS A 415 -13.51 38.33 -16.93
C LYS A 415 -14.43 37.64 -17.92
N GLU A 416 -13.84 36.79 -18.74
CA GLU A 416 -14.52 36.00 -19.76
C GLU A 416 -14.29 34.52 -19.48
N LEU A 417 -15.32 33.72 -19.72
CA LEU A 417 -15.25 32.27 -19.60
C LEU A 417 -15.22 31.69 -21.00
N ASP A 418 -14.14 30.99 -21.34
CA ASP A 418 -14.21 30.06 -22.46
C ASP A 418 -14.60 28.69 -21.94
N ARG A 419 -15.37 27.99 -22.77
CA ARG A 419 -15.57 26.56 -22.67
C ARG A 419 -14.93 25.94 -23.91
N ILE A 420 -13.88 25.15 -23.71
CA ILE A 420 -13.08 24.54 -24.78
C ILE A 420 -13.43 23.06 -24.82
N GLU A 421 -13.74 22.54 -26.01
CA GLU A 421 -13.89 21.10 -26.23
C GLU A 421 -12.55 20.40 -26.21
N TRP A 422 -12.49 19.17 -25.68
CA TRP A 422 -11.25 18.39 -25.68
C TRP A 422 -10.67 18.20 -27.09
N ARG A 423 -11.51 18.00 -28.11
CA ARG A 423 -11.08 17.84 -29.50
C ARG A 423 -10.45 19.08 -30.10
N GLU A 424 -10.75 20.24 -29.53
CA GLU A 424 -10.20 21.53 -29.95
C GLU A 424 -8.96 21.90 -29.15
N ALA A 425 -8.67 21.22 -28.03
CA ALA A 425 -7.63 21.60 -27.08
C ALA A 425 -6.22 21.42 -27.68
N ASP A 426 -5.53 22.54 -27.88
CA ASP A 426 -4.13 22.57 -28.32
C ASP A 426 -3.19 22.81 -27.12
N PHE A 427 -2.48 21.76 -26.72
CA PHE A 427 -1.52 21.77 -25.62
C PHE A 427 -0.09 21.92 -26.13
N SER A 428 0.68 22.79 -25.48
CA SER A 428 2.12 22.91 -25.75
C SER A 428 2.92 23.05 -24.46
N PHE A 429 4.13 22.49 -24.49
CA PHE A 429 5.05 22.41 -23.35
C PHE A 429 6.41 22.92 -23.82
N MET A 430 6.88 23.98 -23.19
CA MET A 430 8.14 24.63 -23.55
C MET A 430 8.96 24.89 -22.29
N PRO A 431 10.24 24.49 -22.26
CA PRO A 431 11.12 24.89 -21.17
C PRO A 431 11.37 26.39 -21.24
N SER A 432 11.64 26.97 -20.07
CA SER A 432 12.01 28.35 -19.90
C SER A 432 13.34 28.42 -19.17
N GLY A 433 14.24 29.28 -19.64
CA GLY A 433 15.45 29.71 -18.94
C GLY A 433 15.19 30.31 -17.55
N ALA A 434 13.95 30.38 -17.06
CA ALA A 434 13.65 30.69 -15.67
C ALA A 434 13.61 29.45 -14.73
N GLY A 435 13.76 28.24 -15.28
CA GLY A 435 13.80 26.97 -14.53
C GLY A 435 12.44 26.28 -14.39
N TRP A 436 11.58 26.40 -15.40
CA TRP A 436 10.27 25.71 -15.44
C TRP A 436 9.86 25.31 -16.85
N ILE A 437 8.94 24.35 -16.94
CA ILE A 437 8.22 24.00 -18.17
C ILE A 437 6.92 24.79 -18.18
N SER A 438 6.79 25.72 -19.12
CA SER A 438 5.55 26.47 -19.32
C SER A 438 4.56 25.61 -20.10
N CYS A 439 3.44 25.31 -19.46
CA CYS A 439 2.36 24.51 -20.01
C CYS A 439 1.28 25.45 -20.53
N LYS A 440 0.97 25.37 -21.82
CA LYS A 440 0.01 26.26 -22.49
C LYS A 440 -1.15 25.50 -23.10
N LEU A 441 -2.33 26.12 -23.06
CA LEU A 441 -3.55 25.70 -23.72
C LEU A 441 -4.02 26.85 -24.61
N GLN A 442 -4.13 26.62 -25.93
CA GLN A 442 -4.44 27.66 -26.91
C GLN A 442 -3.51 28.87 -26.79
N GLY A 443 -2.20 28.62 -26.66
CA GLY A 443 -1.16 29.63 -26.45
C GLY A 443 -1.12 30.33 -25.08
N GLY A 444 -2.15 30.16 -24.24
CA GLY A 444 -2.22 30.75 -22.90
C GLY A 444 -1.67 29.81 -21.82
N ILE A 445 -0.87 30.32 -20.88
CA ILE A 445 -0.26 29.52 -19.81
C ILE A 445 -1.33 29.05 -18.80
N PHE A 446 -1.37 27.75 -18.53
CA PHE A 446 -2.21 27.16 -17.47
C PHE A 446 -1.41 26.66 -16.26
N ALA A 447 -0.13 26.32 -16.42
CA ALA A 447 0.77 25.90 -15.35
C ALA A 447 2.23 26.20 -15.71
N ASP A 448 3.08 26.49 -14.73
CA ASP A 448 4.54 26.60 -14.91
C ASP A 448 5.26 25.61 -13.97
N LEU A 449 5.67 24.46 -14.51
CA LEU A 449 6.18 23.33 -13.72
C LEU A 449 7.68 23.45 -13.47
N LEU A 450 8.08 23.67 -12.22
CA LEU A 450 9.48 23.84 -11.85
C LEU A 450 10.31 22.58 -12.11
N PHE A 451 11.56 22.75 -12.56
CA PHE A 451 12.57 21.70 -12.54
C PHE A 451 13.86 22.20 -11.89
N GLY A 452 14.52 21.29 -11.17
CA GLY A 452 15.72 21.56 -10.40
C GLY A 452 16.88 20.63 -10.74
N LYS A 453 17.78 20.51 -9.77
CA LYS A 453 18.97 19.66 -9.86
C LYS A 453 18.63 18.19 -10.05
N GLU A 454 17.46 17.75 -9.65
CA GLU A 454 17.04 16.35 -9.77
C GLU A 454 16.88 15.93 -11.24
N ARG A 455 16.63 16.89 -12.15
CA ARG A 455 16.60 16.65 -13.61
C ARG A 455 17.89 17.06 -14.31
N ILE A 456 18.63 17.98 -13.71
CA ILE A 456 19.89 18.49 -14.26
C ILE A 456 20.95 18.48 -13.14
N PRO A 457 21.43 17.28 -12.72
CA PRO A 457 22.22 17.10 -11.49
C PRO A 457 23.53 17.87 -11.50
N ASP A 458 24.13 18.05 -12.68
CA ASP A 458 25.43 18.69 -12.84
C ASP A 458 25.36 20.23 -12.87
N LYS A 459 24.18 20.84 -12.70
CA LYS A 459 24.01 22.30 -12.79
C LYS A 459 23.32 22.88 -11.56
N THR A 460 23.82 24.01 -11.09
CA THR A 460 23.15 24.84 -10.07
C THR A 460 21.90 25.52 -10.64
N THR A 461 20.96 25.92 -9.78
CA THR A 461 19.76 26.67 -10.18
C THR A 461 20.09 27.93 -10.99
N TRP A 462 21.20 28.60 -10.67
CA TRP A 462 21.65 29.79 -11.42
C TRP A 462 22.19 29.42 -12.81
N GLN A 463 22.93 28.31 -12.92
CA GLN A 463 23.38 27.80 -14.22
C GLN A 463 22.20 27.38 -15.08
N ILE A 464 21.21 26.67 -14.52
CA ILE A 464 19.96 26.32 -15.21
C ILE A 464 19.27 27.58 -15.74
N ARG A 465 19.21 28.64 -14.91
CA ARG A 465 18.57 29.91 -15.29
C ARG A 465 19.31 30.72 -16.36
N SER A 466 20.54 30.31 -16.69
CA SER A 466 21.37 30.97 -17.70
C SER A 466 21.42 30.21 -19.01
N MET A 467 20.76 29.04 -19.08
CA MET A 467 20.71 28.19 -20.27
C MET A 467 19.71 28.74 -21.29
N LYS A 468 19.99 28.48 -22.57
CA LYS A 468 19.05 28.81 -23.65
C LYS A 468 17.92 27.78 -23.67
N ASP A 469 16.72 28.22 -24.02
CA ASP A 469 15.53 27.34 -24.11
C ASP A 469 15.77 26.12 -25.03
N VAL A 470 16.57 26.26 -26.09
CA VAL A 470 16.92 25.15 -27.00
C VAL A 470 17.76 24.08 -26.31
N GLU A 471 18.76 24.47 -25.52
CA GLU A 471 19.60 23.54 -24.75
C GLU A 471 18.77 22.83 -23.67
N LEU A 472 17.86 23.57 -23.02
CA LEU A 472 16.93 22.98 -22.05
C LEU A 472 15.94 22.02 -22.72
N ALA A 473 15.49 22.31 -23.95
CA ALA A 473 14.59 21.44 -24.69
C ALA A 473 15.26 20.11 -25.06
N GLU A 474 16.55 20.13 -25.42
CA GLU A 474 17.33 18.92 -25.67
C GLU A 474 17.46 18.07 -24.41
N ILE A 475 17.83 18.69 -23.27
CA ILE A 475 17.99 17.98 -21.99
C ILE A 475 16.67 17.39 -21.49
N LEU A 476 15.58 18.14 -21.61
CA LEU A 476 14.25 17.75 -21.12
C LEU A 476 13.41 17.05 -22.20
N THR A 477 14.02 16.54 -23.28
CA THR A 477 13.29 15.98 -24.43
C THR A 477 12.32 14.88 -24.00
N GLU A 478 12.76 13.99 -23.10
CA GLU A 478 11.94 12.89 -22.59
C GLU A 478 10.75 13.42 -21.77
N ASP A 479 10.98 14.30 -20.79
CA ASP A 479 9.93 14.91 -19.98
C ASP A 479 8.89 15.65 -20.84
N LEU A 480 9.35 16.45 -21.82
CA LEU A 480 8.48 17.18 -22.75
C LEU A 480 7.65 16.23 -23.62
N THR A 481 8.24 15.12 -24.07
CA THR A 481 7.54 14.09 -24.83
C THR A 481 6.48 13.41 -23.97
N ASN A 482 6.83 13.05 -22.74
CA ASN A 482 5.92 12.41 -21.80
C ASN A 482 4.73 13.32 -21.44
N PHE A 483 4.95 14.63 -21.26
CA PHE A 483 3.86 15.59 -21.06
C PHE A 483 2.93 15.67 -22.28
N ARG A 484 3.49 15.73 -23.49
CA ARG A 484 2.69 15.73 -24.73
C ARG A 484 1.84 14.47 -24.83
N THR A 485 2.43 13.30 -24.57
CA THR A 485 1.72 12.02 -24.58
C THR A 485 0.59 12.01 -23.55
N ALA A 486 0.86 12.37 -22.29
CA ALA A 486 -0.14 12.36 -21.22
C ALA A 486 -1.35 13.27 -21.54
N PHE A 487 -1.12 14.48 -22.07
CA PHE A 487 -2.21 15.37 -22.46
C PHE A 487 -2.90 14.97 -23.77
N ALA A 488 -2.17 14.37 -24.72
CA ALA A 488 -2.78 13.80 -25.93
C ALA A 488 -3.72 12.63 -25.60
N GLU A 489 -3.39 11.80 -24.61
CA GLU A 489 -4.26 10.74 -24.11
C GLU A 489 -5.54 11.30 -23.48
N LEU A 490 -5.45 12.39 -22.70
CA LEU A 490 -6.65 13.09 -22.18
C LEU A 490 -7.54 13.58 -23.33
N VAL A 491 -6.96 14.23 -24.34
CA VAL A 491 -7.69 14.67 -25.54
C VAL A 491 -8.36 13.48 -26.22
N ALA A 492 -7.62 12.41 -26.52
CA ALA A 492 -8.16 11.23 -27.19
C ALA A 492 -9.29 10.55 -26.38
N ARG A 493 -9.18 10.57 -25.04
CA ARG A 493 -10.17 9.95 -24.15
C ARG A 493 -11.47 10.74 -24.07
N PHE A 494 -11.40 12.07 -23.97
CA PHE A 494 -12.56 12.93 -23.72
C PHE A 494 -13.11 13.63 -24.97
N SER A 495 -12.51 13.39 -26.14
CA SER A 495 -13.04 13.84 -27.44
C SER A 495 -14.07 12.90 -28.06
N LYS A 496 -14.34 11.75 -27.41
CA LYS A 496 -15.37 10.79 -27.81
C LYS A 496 -16.70 11.18 -27.19
#